data_AF-X1HMA7-F1
#
_entry.id   AF-X1HMA7-F1
#
_cell.length_a   1.000
_cell.length_b   1.000
_cell.length_c   1.000
_cell.angle_alpha   90.00
_cell.angle_beta   90.00
_cell.angle_gamma   90.00
#
_symmetry.space_group_name_H-M   'P 1'
#
loop_
_entity.id
_entity.type
_entity.pdbx_description
1 polymer ?
#
loop_
_entity_poly.entity_id
_entity_poly.type
_entity_poly.pdbx_seq_one_letter_code
_entity_poly.pdbx_strand_id
1 'polypeptide(L)' 'MLTLEPRATGEQTIQIFLLSEDGTIIEGKTRAVKVTKDIKTRLKKLSSIWQESYLPCLLDNKCFS' A
#
# COMPACT_ATOMS: atom_id res chain seq x y z
N MET A 1 1.30 -5.04 26.10
CA MET A 1 1.83 -5.30 24.75
C MET A 1 0.95 -4.55 23.75
N LEU A 2 1.49 -3.53 23.07
CA LEU A 2 0.81 -2.88 21.95
C LEU A 2 1.02 -3.74 20.71
N THR A 3 -0.02 -4.45 20.25
CA THR A 3 -0.03 -5.04 18.90
C THR A 3 -0.49 -3.93 17.95
N LEU A 4 0.30 -3.67 16.90
CA LEU A 4 -0.10 -2.74 15.84
C LEU A 4 -0.85 -3.54 14.78
N GLU A 5 -2.16 -3.71 15.00
CA GLU A 5 -3.05 -4.30 14.00
C GLU A 5 -2.99 -3.47 12.70
N PRO A 6 -2.89 -4.10 11.52
CA PRO A 6 -2.83 -3.38 10.25
C PRO A 6 -4.12 -2.57 10.02
N ARG A 7 -3.96 -1.29 9.71
CA ARG A 7 -5.08 -0.37 9.46
C ARG A 7 -5.90 -0.80 8.24
N ALA A 8 -7.23 -0.72 8.35
CA ALA A 8 -8.15 -0.97 7.26
C ALA A 8 -7.90 -0.02 6.06
N THR A 9 -8.08 -0.50 4.83
CA THR A 9 -7.91 0.34 3.64
C THR A 9 -9.04 1.36 3.52
N GLY A 10 -8.72 2.60 3.16
CA GLY A 10 -9.70 3.69 3.05
C GLY A 10 -9.11 5.05 3.38
N GLU A 11 -9.97 6.07 3.41
CA GLU A 11 -9.61 7.37 3.95
C GLU A 11 -9.55 7.32 5.46
N GLN A 12 -8.47 7.85 6.02
CA GLN A 12 -8.26 7.91 7.46
C GLN A 12 -7.71 9.27 7.83
N THR A 13 -8.02 9.70 9.05
CA THR A 13 -7.49 10.94 9.60
C THR A 13 -6.44 10.60 10.64
N ILE A 14 -5.25 11.14 10.48
CA ILE A 14 -4.17 11.03 11.46
C ILE A 14 -4.01 12.39 12.13
N GLN A 15 -4.06 12.39 13.45
CA GLN A 15 -3.72 13.55 14.27
C GLN A 15 -2.31 13.33 14.84
N ILE A 16 -1.43 14.29 14.60
CA ILE A 16 -0.03 14.26 15.05
C ILE A 16 0.11 15.37 16.06
N PHE A 17 0.45 15.00 17.29
CA PHE A 17 0.75 15.95 18.37
C PHE A 17 2.25 15.95 18.63
N LEU A 18 2.86 17.13 18.59
CA LEU A 18 4.18 17.35 19.16
C LEU A 18 3.99 17.64 20.65
N LEU A 19 4.64 16.81 21.47
CA LEU A 19 4.63 16.95 22.92
C LEU A 19 6.00 17.48 23.36
N SER A 20 5.99 18.38 24.35
CA SER A 20 7.14 18.73 25.16
C SER A 20 7.53 17.57 26.06
N GLU A 21 8.73 17.62 26.62
CA GLU A 21 9.27 16.59 27.52
C GLU A 21 8.43 16.41 28.80
N ASP A 22 7.67 17.43 29.18
CA ASP A 22 6.71 17.45 30.29
C ASP A 22 5.30 16.96 29.91
N GLY A 23 5.08 16.58 28.64
CA GLY A 23 3.78 16.13 28.12
C GLY A 23 2.85 17.26 27.67
N THR A 24 3.30 18.52 27.66
CA THR A 24 2.51 19.64 27.12
C THR A 24 2.44 19.56 25.60
N ILE A 25 1.26 19.72 25.01
CA ILE A 25 1.10 19.75 23.54
C ILE A 25 1.62 21.09 23.00
N ILE A 26 2.68 21.04 22.20
CA ILE A 26 3.29 22.20 21.55
C ILE A 26 2.60 22.52 20.23
N GLU A 27 2.24 21.48 19.46
CA GLU A 27 1.62 21.64 18.14
C GLU A 27 0.75 20.42 17.79
N GLY A 28 -0.43 20.65 17.20
CA GLY A 28 -1.31 19.59 16.68
C GLY A 28 -1.57 19.77 15.19
N LYS A 29 -1.30 18.75 14.38
CA LYS A 29 -1.63 18.75 12.95
C LYS A 29 -2.49 17.56 12.58
N THR A 30 -3.59 17.84 11.89
CA THR A 30 -4.51 16.83 11.36
C THR A 30 -4.26 16.64 9.87
N ARG A 31 -4.07 15.40 9.42
CA ARG A 31 -3.88 15.05 8.00
C ARG A 31 -4.82 13.92 7.61
N ALA A 32 -5.51 14.11 6.50
CA ALA A 32 -6.20 13.02 5.82
C ALA A 32 -5.18 12.20 5.03
N VAL A 33 -5.16 10.89 5.26
CA VAL A 33 -4.26 9.93 4.62
C VAL A 33 -5.09 8.80 4.06
N LYS A 34 -4.87 8.46 2.80
CA LYS A 34 -5.53 7.33 2.14
C LYS A 34 -4.66 6.10 2.25
N VAL A 35 -5.11 5.10 3.02
CA VAL A 35 -4.44 3.81 3.14
C VAL A 35 -4.90 2.92 1.99
N THR A 36 -3.99 2.64 1.07
CA THR A 36 -4.23 1.76 -0.08
C THR A 36 -3.55 0.40 0.12
N LYS A 37 -4.06 -0.63 -0.56
CA LYS A 37 -3.37 -1.93 -0.61
C LYS A 37 -2.00 -1.75 -1.25
N ASP A 38 -1.04 -2.58 -0.83
CA ASP A 38 0.32 -2.55 -1.36
C ASP A 38 0.32 -2.71 -2.90
N ILE A 39 0.59 -1.58 -3.57
CA ILE A 39 0.64 -1.47 -5.02
C ILE A 39 1.80 -2.31 -5.57
N LYS A 40 2.90 -2.45 -4.83
CA LYS A 40 4.05 -3.27 -5.22
C LYS A 40 3.68 -4.74 -5.29
N THR A 41 2.94 -5.22 -4.29
CA THR A 41 2.41 -6.59 -4.28
C THR A 41 1.39 -6.81 -5.41
N ARG A 42 0.53 -5.82 -5.70
CA ARG A 42 -0.43 -5.90 -6.81
C ARG A 42 0.25 -5.94 -8.19
N LEU A 43 1.27 -5.10 -8.41
CA LEU A 43 2.05 -5.07 -9.65
C LEU A 43 2.82 -6.37 -9.87
N LYS A 44 3.42 -6.94 -8.82
CA LYS A 44 4.08 -8.25 -8.89
C LYS A 44 3.14 -9.36 -9.35
N LYS A 45 1.93 -9.43 -8.80
CA LYS A 45 0.93 -10.43 -9.23
C LYS A 45 0.57 -10.26 -10.71
N LEU A 46 0.42 -9.02 -11.16
CA LEU A 46 0.11 -8.74 -12.55
C LEU A 46 1.27 -9.16 -13.48
N SER A 47 2.52 -8.86 -13.13
CA SER A 47 3.68 -9.29 -13.91
C SER A 47 3.85 -10.81 -13.95
N SER A 48 3.54 -11.51 -12.85
CA SER A 48 3.59 -12.97 -12.82
C SER A 48 2.53 -13.60 -13.71
N ILE A 49 1.30 -13.08 -13.70
CA ILE A 49 0.24 -13.55 -14.60
C ILE A 49 0.62 -13.28 -16.06
N TRP A 50 1.18 -12.10 -16.36
CA TRP A 50 1.69 -11.79 -17.70
C TRP A 50 2.80 -12.76 -18.15
N GLN A 51 3.74 -13.12 -17.27
CA GLN A 51 4.77 -14.10 -17.60
C GLN A 51 4.20 -15.51 -17.78
N GLU A 52 3.22 -15.91 -16.97
CA GLU A 52 2.69 -17.27 -16.98
C GLU A 52 1.74 -17.52 -18.17
N SER A 53 1.00 -16.51 -18.64
CA SER A 53 0.04 -16.65 -19.74
C SER A 53 0.54 -16.16 -21.10
N TYR A 54 1.38 -15.11 -21.15
CA TYR A 54 1.86 -14.57 -22.44
C TYR A 54 3.21 -15.11 -22.86
N LEU A 55 4.15 -15.40 -21.94
CA LEU A 55 5.48 -15.88 -22.31
C LEU A 55 5.46 -17.23 -23.06
N PRO A 56 4.69 -18.26 -22.66
CA PRO A 56 4.59 -19.49 -23.46
C PRO A 56 3.92 -19.22 -24.81
N CYS A 57 2.87 -18.40 -24.87
CA CYS A 57 2.20 -18.08 -26.12
C CYS A 57 3.01 -17.19 -27.09
N LEU A 58 3.93 -16.37 -26.56
CA LEU A 58 4.86 -15.55 -27.34
C LEU A 58 5.98 -16.42 -27.94
N LEU A 59 6.48 -17.39 -27.16
CA LEU A 59 7.48 -18.36 -27.60
C LEU A 59 6.90 -19.33 -28.64
N ASP A 60 5.62 -19.67 -28.53
CA ASP A 60 4.93 -20.57 -29.45
C ASP A 60 4.31 -19.87 -30.69
N ASN A 61 4.49 -18.55 -30.87
CA ASN A 61 3.89 -17.76 -31.97
C ASN A 61 2.36 -17.92 -32.14
N LYS A 62 1.66 -18.40 -31.10
CA LYS A 62 0.20 -18.65 -31.14
C LYS A 62 -0.66 -17.43 -30.77
N CYS A 63 -0.03 -16.34 -30.31
CA CYS A 63 -0.72 -15.10 -29.93
C CYS A 63 -0.92 -14.09 -31.07
N PHE A 64 -0.41 -14.35 -32.27
CA PHE A 64 -0.45 -13.43 -33.42
C PHE A 64 -1.39 -13.87 -34.56
N SER A 65 -2.28 -14.84 -34.31
CA SER A 65 -3.33 -15.27 -35.24
C SER A 65 -4.72 -14.91 -34.73
#